data_AF-A0A7X9I9F5-F1
#
_entry.id   AF-A0A7X9I9F5-F1
#
_cell.length_a   1.000
_cell.length_b   1.000
_cell.length_c   1.000
_cell.angle_alpha   90.00
_cell.angle_beta   90.00
_cell.angle_gamma   90.00
#
_symmetry.space_group_name_H-M   'P 1'
#
loop_
_entity.id
_entity.type
_entity.pdbx_description
1 polymer ?
#
loop_
_entity_poly.entity_id
_entity_poly.type
_entity_poly.pdbx_seq_one_letter_code
_entity_poly.pdbx_strand_id
1 'polypeptide(L)'
;MNKEKGRFNLRSFTSFSLVISTLIMSWSGFILYVAPPGRIANWGTWKLMLFTKAEWQALHTIFSYLFFILAIIHLFFINWKVFLTYIKSKLKTGLNKKWELTASLVLSAVFFAGTIYSWVPFGPVMSFGDKVKESWEDSLESPPVIHMETYTLEKLSPLLDSVPPTSLLNTLNKKGIVAESTESTLKKIAEENNMTPSEIYKILVSEYNPKESSVTVSEPGGFGKYTVGSVSEVSGIGQDVLIRKLKEMGIEAKGSTTLKEIAQTLGITPREVYSRMTE
;
A
#
# COMPACT_ATOMS: atom_id res chain seq x y z
N MET A 1 42.36 27.75 31.29
CA MET A 1 41.55 26.56 30.97
C MET A 1 40.87 26.78 29.62
N ASN A 2 41.54 26.46 28.51
CA ASN A 2 40.91 26.47 27.20
C ASN A 2 40.10 25.18 27.07
N LYS A 3 38.76 25.29 27.16
CA LYS A 3 37.86 24.24 26.70
C LYS A 3 38.06 24.15 25.18
N GLU A 4 38.83 23.18 24.72
CA GLU A 4 38.80 22.82 23.30
C GLU A 4 37.34 22.48 22.96
N LYS A 5 36.70 23.30 22.14
CA LYS A 5 35.39 23.00 21.56
C LYS A 5 35.54 21.71 20.77
N GLY A 6 34.98 20.62 21.28
CA GLY A 6 35.05 19.30 20.63
C GLY A 6 34.62 19.44 19.17
N ARG A 7 35.55 19.21 18.23
CA ARG A 7 35.26 19.25 16.80
C ARG A 7 34.26 18.15 16.48
N PHE A 8 33.22 18.48 15.73
CA PHE A 8 32.19 17.54 15.31
C PHE A 8 32.82 16.32 14.62
N ASN A 9 32.52 15.12 15.15
CA ASN A 9 33.05 13.87 14.61
C ASN A 9 32.09 13.31 13.56
N LEU A 10 32.40 13.57 12.28
CA LEU A 10 31.59 13.13 11.14
C LEU A 10 31.43 11.60 11.09
N ARG A 11 32.44 10.83 11.50
CA ARG A 11 32.38 9.36 11.51
C ARG A 11 31.36 8.85 12.53
N SER A 12 31.41 9.37 13.76
CA SER A 12 30.45 9.01 14.80
C SER A 12 29.05 9.45 14.41
N PHE A 13 28.91 10.68 13.90
CA PHE A 13 27.62 11.21 13.43
C PHE A 13 26.98 10.33 12.35
N THR A 14 27.71 9.96 11.30
CA THR A 14 27.17 9.11 10.23
C THR A 14 26.80 7.73 10.75
N SER A 15 27.59 7.16 11.66
CA SER A 15 27.32 5.83 12.24
C SER A 15 26.07 5.84 13.11
N PHE A 16 25.91 6.82 14.00
CA PHE A 16 24.70 6.98 14.81
C PHE A 16 23.48 7.26 13.92
N SER A 17 23.62 8.12 12.92
CA SER A 17 22.52 8.46 12.01
C SER A 17 22.05 7.26 11.19
N LEU A 18 22.97 6.37 10.77
CA LEU A 18 22.62 5.12 10.11
C LEU A 18 21.83 4.17 11.03
N VAL A 19 22.24 4.02 12.28
CA VAL A 19 21.53 3.19 13.26
C VAL A 19 20.13 3.74 13.52
N ILE A 20 20.01 5.05 13.76
CA ILE A 20 18.72 5.71 13.98
C ILE A 20 17.81 5.53 12.75
N SER A 21 18.35 5.76 11.54
CA SER A 21 17.58 5.58 10.31
C SER A 21 17.13 4.13 10.13
N THR A 22 17.97 3.16 10.48
CA THR A 22 17.63 1.72 10.43
C THR A 22 16.48 1.38 11.38
N LEU A 23 16.50 1.89 12.60
CA LEU A 23 15.42 1.68 13.58
C LEU A 23 14.10 2.28 13.08
N ILE A 24 14.15 3.52 12.59
CA ILE A 24 12.97 4.23 12.08
C ILE A 24 12.40 3.53 10.84
N MET A 25 13.25 3.11 9.90
CA MET A 25 12.82 2.34 8.71
C MET A 25 12.23 0.98 9.08
N SER A 26 12.83 0.27 10.03
CA SER A 26 12.33 -1.04 10.47
C SER A 26 10.96 -0.90 11.12
N TRP A 27 10.80 0.09 12.00
CA TRP A 27 9.53 0.36 12.67
C TRP A 27 8.45 0.81 11.68
N SER A 28 8.75 1.82 10.85
CA SER A 28 7.80 2.30 9.84
C SER A 28 7.46 1.24 8.79
N GLY A 29 8.41 0.38 8.41
CA GLY A 29 8.18 -0.76 7.54
C GLY A 29 7.22 -1.78 8.17
N PHE A 30 7.36 -2.05 9.47
CA PHE A 30 6.40 -2.88 10.21
C PHE A 30 5.00 -2.26 10.27
N ILE A 31 4.90 -0.96 10.54
CA ILE A 31 3.61 -0.26 10.51
C ILE A 31 2.97 -0.34 9.12
N LEU A 32 3.71 -0.09 8.05
CA LEU A 32 3.21 -0.17 6.68
C LEU A 32 2.85 -1.60 6.25
N TYR A 33 3.50 -2.59 6.86
CA TYR A 33 3.18 -4.00 6.65
C TYR A 33 1.79 -4.36 7.19
N VAL A 34 1.37 -3.77 8.31
CA VAL A 34 0.04 -3.99 8.92
C VAL A 34 -1.00 -2.94 8.52
N ALA A 35 -0.60 -1.84 7.87
CA ALA A 35 -1.48 -0.72 7.53
C ALA A 35 -2.53 -1.10 6.48
N PRO A 36 -3.79 -0.64 6.61
CA PRO A 36 -4.88 -0.96 5.70
C PRO A 36 -4.61 -0.58 4.24
N PRO A 37 -5.37 -1.12 3.27
CA PRO A 37 -5.36 -0.65 1.89
C PRO A 37 -5.57 0.87 1.78
N GLY A 38 -4.96 1.51 0.78
CA GLY A 38 -5.03 2.97 0.62
C GLY A 38 -6.45 3.50 0.51
N ARG A 39 -7.33 2.74 -0.18
CA ARG A 39 -8.77 3.02 -0.32
C ARG A 39 -9.45 3.27 1.03
N ILE A 40 -9.24 2.35 1.97
CA ILE A 40 -9.87 2.40 3.30
C ILE A 40 -9.16 3.42 4.18
N ALA A 41 -7.83 3.43 4.13
CA ALA A 41 -7.01 4.33 4.93
C ALA A 41 -7.36 5.80 4.66
N ASN A 42 -7.59 6.17 3.39
CA ASN A 42 -7.94 7.53 3.03
C ASN A 42 -9.41 7.85 3.25
N TRP A 43 -10.31 6.87 3.07
CA TRP A 43 -11.75 7.08 3.22
C TRP A 43 -12.18 7.28 4.67
N GLY A 44 -11.63 6.49 5.59
CA GLY A 44 -11.88 6.59 7.03
C GLY A 44 -10.81 7.37 7.79
N THR A 45 -9.88 8.03 7.10
CA THR A 45 -8.72 8.74 7.70
C THR A 45 -8.02 7.92 8.79
N TRP A 46 -7.58 6.71 8.44
CA TRP A 46 -6.91 5.81 9.37
C TRP A 46 -5.66 6.46 9.96
N LYS A 47 -5.55 6.42 11.28
CA LYS A 47 -4.40 6.90 12.04
C LYS A 47 -3.89 5.83 12.99
N LEU A 48 -2.57 5.73 13.11
CA LEU A 48 -1.90 4.90 14.10
C LEU A 48 -0.77 5.71 14.73
N MET A 49 -0.77 5.79 16.06
CA MET A 49 0.17 6.62 16.83
C MET A 49 0.22 8.07 16.31
N LEU A 50 -0.95 8.67 16.09
CA LEU A 50 -1.14 10.05 15.58
C LEU A 50 -0.85 10.27 14.09
N PHE A 51 -0.22 9.33 13.40
CA PHE A 51 0.11 9.46 11.98
C PHE A 51 -0.85 8.69 11.09
N THR A 52 -1.24 9.31 9.99
CA THR A 52 -1.94 8.68 8.87
C THR A 52 -1.04 7.68 8.15
N LYS A 53 -1.65 6.80 7.34
CA LYS A 53 -0.88 5.89 6.48
C LYS A 53 0.08 6.65 5.55
N ALA A 54 -0.37 7.79 4.99
CA ALA A 54 0.45 8.60 4.09
C ALA A 54 1.67 9.19 4.81
N GLU A 55 1.52 9.63 6.06
CA GLU A 55 2.62 10.14 6.87
C GLU A 55 3.61 9.05 7.26
N TRP A 56 3.13 7.85 7.62
CA TRP A 56 4.00 6.68 7.83
C TRP A 56 4.81 6.33 6.59
N GLN A 57 4.18 6.38 5.41
CA GLN A 57 4.84 6.14 4.13
C GLN A 57 5.87 7.23 3.83
N ALA A 58 5.55 8.50 4.08
CA ALA A 58 6.47 9.61 3.91
C ALA A 58 7.69 9.48 4.82
N LEU A 59 7.47 9.17 6.11
CA LEU A 59 8.53 8.95 7.09
C LEU A 59 9.43 7.78 6.67
N HIS A 60 8.86 6.63 6.30
CA HIS A 60 9.65 5.49 5.82
C HIS A 60 10.51 5.86 4.59
N THR A 61 9.93 6.57 3.62
CA THR A 61 10.58 6.93 2.37
C THR A 61 11.70 7.95 2.58
N ILE A 62 11.44 9.01 3.33
CA ILE A 62 12.44 10.06 3.60
C ILE A 62 13.62 9.50 4.40
N PHE A 63 13.36 8.67 5.42
CA PHE A 63 14.43 8.01 6.17
C PHE A 63 15.18 6.96 5.35
N SER A 64 14.53 6.32 4.37
CA SER A 64 15.21 5.45 3.39
C SER A 64 16.21 6.24 2.54
N TYR A 65 15.81 7.41 2.01
CA TYR A 65 16.74 8.26 1.28
C TYR A 65 17.90 8.74 2.16
N LEU A 66 17.62 9.18 3.39
CA LEU A 66 18.65 9.56 4.34
C LEU A 66 19.62 8.39 4.60
N PHE A 67 19.10 7.18 4.84
CA PHE A 67 19.90 5.98 5.04
C PHE A 67 20.81 5.70 3.84
N PHE A 68 20.29 5.71 2.61
CA PHE A 68 21.10 5.44 1.42
C PHE A 68 22.19 6.49 1.22
N ILE A 69 21.88 7.78 1.39
CA ILE A 69 22.86 8.86 1.30
C ILE A 69 23.97 8.67 2.36
N LEU A 70 23.58 8.41 3.61
CA LEU A 70 24.53 8.18 4.69
C LEU A 70 25.34 6.90 4.49
N ALA A 71 24.77 5.84 3.91
CA ALA A 71 25.46 4.59 3.61
C ALA A 71 26.54 4.81 2.55
N ILE A 72 26.23 5.60 1.51
CA ILE A 72 27.21 6.03 0.50
C ILE A 72 28.33 6.84 1.17
N ILE A 73 27.99 7.84 1.99
CA ILE A 73 28.99 8.63 2.73
C ILE A 73 29.86 7.74 3.62
N HIS A 74 29.24 6.81 4.34
CA HIS A 74 29.93 5.89 5.23
C HIS A 74 30.93 4.99 4.48
N LEU A 75 30.54 4.42 3.34
CA LEU A 75 31.39 3.52 2.57
C LEU A 75 32.44 4.26 1.72
N PHE A 76 32.03 5.27 0.95
CA PHE A 76 32.84 5.92 -0.09
C PHE A 76 33.60 7.16 0.35
N PHE A 77 33.25 7.78 1.48
CA PHE A 77 33.97 8.97 1.95
C PHE A 77 34.70 8.68 3.26
N ILE A 78 34.04 8.04 4.21
CA ILE A 78 34.61 7.81 5.55
C ILE A 78 35.54 6.60 5.58
N ASN A 79 35.15 5.51 4.91
CA ASN A 79 35.87 4.24 4.94
C ASN A 79 36.52 3.83 3.60
N TRP A 80 36.57 4.75 2.62
CA TRP A 80 37.02 4.46 1.25
C TRP A 80 38.41 3.85 1.14
N LYS A 81 39.37 4.36 1.93
CA LYS A 81 40.74 3.82 1.94
C LYS A 81 40.75 2.37 2.42
N VAL A 82 39.94 2.04 3.42
CA VAL A 82 39.80 0.67 3.93
C VAL A 82 39.12 -0.21 2.89
N PHE A 83 38.04 0.29 2.28
CA PHE A 83 37.30 -0.41 1.22
C PHE A 83 38.17 -0.72 -0.01
N LEU A 84 38.89 0.27 -0.55
CA LEU A 84 39.79 0.07 -1.69
C LEU A 84 40.98 -0.83 -1.34
N THR A 85 41.57 -0.67 -0.15
CA THR A 85 42.65 -1.55 0.30
C THR A 85 42.16 -2.98 0.41
N TYR A 86 40.94 -3.18 0.91
CA TYR A 86 40.29 -4.50 0.97
C TYR A 86 40.11 -5.08 -0.44
N ILE A 87 39.53 -4.35 -1.38
CA ILE A 87 39.35 -4.82 -2.76
C ILE A 87 40.69 -5.13 -3.44
N LYS A 88 41.66 -4.19 -3.40
CA LYS A 88 42.99 -4.37 -4.01
C LYS A 88 43.75 -5.55 -3.41
N SER A 89 43.66 -5.73 -2.08
CA SER A 89 44.27 -6.87 -1.39
C SER A 89 43.66 -8.18 -1.85
N LYS A 90 42.33 -8.27 -1.96
CA LYS A 90 41.63 -9.50 -2.40
C LYS A 90 41.81 -9.81 -3.89
N LEU A 91 41.97 -8.79 -4.74
CA LEU A 91 42.33 -9.00 -6.14
C LEU A 91 43.73 -9.62 -6.31
N LYS A 92 44.68 -9.29 -5.43
CA LYS A 92 46.05 -9.83 -5.48
C LYS A 92 46.22 -11.17 -4.76
N THR A 93 45.52 -11.38 -3.65
CA THR A 93 45.71 -12.57 -2.77
C THR A 93 44.59 -13.61 -2.90
N GLY A 94 43.56 -13.33 -3.71
CA GLY A 94 42.35 -14.15 -3.78
C GLY A 94 41.38 -13.90 -2.61
N LEU A 95 40.12 -14.32 -2.79
CA LEU A 95 39.08 -14.23 -1.76
C LEU A 95 39.33 -15.27 -0.66
N ASN A 96 40.02 -14.86 0.41
CA ASN A 96 40.23 -15.67 1.63
C ASN A 96 38.94 -16.09 2.37
N LYS A 97 37.77 -15.64 1.90
CA LYS A 97 36.43 -15.85 2.49
C LYS A 97 35.39 -16.23 1.43
N LYS A 98 35.84 -17.00 0.42
CA LYS A 98 35.02 -17.43 -0.72
C LYS A 98 33.79 -18.24 -0.29
N TRP A 99 33.89 -18.99 0.81
CA TRP A 99 32.76 -19.75 1.34
C TRP A 99 31.73 -18.85 2.01
N GLU A 100 32.14 -17.86 2.79
CA GLU A 100 31.21 -16.89 3.38
C GLU A 100 30.53 -16.04 2.30
N LEU A 101 31.26 -15.61 1.27
CA LEU A 101 30.69 -14.92 0.12
C LEU A 101 29.68 -15.81 -0.62
N THR A 102 30.07 -17.05 -0.94
CA THR A 102 29.17 -18.01 -1.61
C THR A 102 27.93 -18.28 -0.76
N ALA A 103 28.08 -18.48 0.55
CA ALA A 103 26.97 -18.68 1.47
C ALA A 103 26.03 -17.46 1.50
N SER A 104 26.55 -16.24 1.51
CA SER A 104 25.74 -15.02 1.48
C SER A 104 24.97 -14.86 0.16
N LEU A 105 25.60 -15.24 -0.97
CA LEU A 105 24.96 -15.24 -2.29
C LEU A 105 23.87 -16.30 -2.38
N VAL A 106 24.15 -17.53 -1.94
CA VAL A 106 23.17 -18.62 -1.90
C VAL A 106 22.00 -18.26 -1.00
N LEU A 107 22.26 -17.73 0.20
CA LEU A 107 21.21 -17.29 1.12
C LEU A 107 20.32 -16.21 0.48
N SER A 108 20.93 -15.20 -0.17
CA SER A 108 20.20 -14.15 -0.88
C SER A 108 19.37 -14.72 -2.03
N ALA A 109 19.93 -15.67 -2.80
CA ALA A 109 19.22 -16.34 -3.88
C ALA A 109 18.03 -17.18 -3.37
N VAL A 110 18.19 -17.87 -2.23
CA VAL A 110 17.11 -18.62 -1.58
C VAL A 110 15.99 -17.69 -1.11
N PHE A 111 16.32 -16.55 -0.50
CA PHE A 111 15.31 -15.57 -0.08
C PHE A 111 14.58 -14.97 -1.29
N PHE A 112 15.32 -14.65 -2.35
CA PHE A 112 14.76 -14.13 -3.58
C PHE A 112 13.81 -15.15 -4.25
N ALA A 113 14.29 -16.38 -4.47
CA ALA A 113 13.49 -17.46 -5.05
C ALA A 113 12.29 -17.81 -4.17
N GLY A 114 12.50 -17.94 -2.86
CA GLY A 114 11.44 -18.23 -1.90
C GLY A 114 10.36 -17.17 -1.85
N THR A 115 10.71 -15.89 -2.06
CA THR A 115 9.73 -14.80 -2.17
C THR A 115 8.94 -14.89 -3.48
N ILE A 116 9.59 -15.11 -4.61
CA ILE A 116 8.92 -15.21 -5.93
C ILE A 116 7.99 -16.43 -6.00
N TYR A 117 8.47 -17.58 -5.53
CA TYR A 117 7.72 -18.84 -5.55
C TYR A 117 6.86 -19.05 -4.30
N SER A 118 6.77 -18.05 -3.41
CA SER A 118 5.96 -18.09 -2.18
C SER A 118 6.23 -19.32 -1.30
N TRP A 119 7.49 -19.75 -1.19
CA TRP A 119 7.88 -20.89 -0.34
C TRP A 119 7.63 -20.59 1.15
N VAL A 120 7.57 -21.63 1.97
CA VAL A 120 7.56 -21.47 3.44
C VAL A 120 8.94 -20.99 3.90
N PRO A 121 9.05 -19.91 4.71
CA PRO A 121 7.97 -19.13 5.36
C PRO A 121 7.52 -17.87 4.61
N PHE A 122 8.14 -17.50 3.47
CA PHE A 122 7.89 -16.27 2.73
C PHE A 122 6.43 -16.06 2.31
N GLY A 123 5.80 -17.08 1.70
CA GLY A 123 4.39 -17.04 1.30
C GLY A 123 3.46 -16.81 2.51
N PRO A 124 3.53 -17.67 3.55
CA PRO A 124 2.74 -17.50 4.77
C PRO A 124 2.92 -16.15 5.46
N VAL A 125 4.15 -15.61 5.50
CA VAL A 125 4.39 -14.25 6.01
C VAL A 125 3.56 -13.26 5.19
N MET A 126 3.72 -13.21 3.87
CA MET A 126 2.96 -12.28 3.03
C MET A 126 1.43 -12.44 3.17
N SER A 127 0.93 -13.67 3.23
CA SER A 127 -0.50 -13.95 3.45
C SER A 127 -1.01 -13.46 4.80
N PHE A 128 -0.19 -13.55 5.86
CA PHE A 128 -0.53 -12.97 7.16
C PHE A 128 -0.67 -11.44 7.08
N GLY A 129 0.27 -10.77 6.41
CA GLY A 129 0.18 -9.34 6.18
C GLY A 129 -1.08 -8.94 5.42
N ASP A 130 -1.48 -9.72 4.41
CA ASP A 130 -2.72 -9.47 3.67
C ASP A 130 -3.97 -9.68 4.54
N LYS A 131 -4.03 -10.73 5.36
CA LYS A 131 -5.14 -10.94 6.30
C LYS A 131 -5.29 -9.80 7.31
N VAL A 132 -4.19 -9.28 7.84
CA VAL A 132 -4.21 -8.12 8.74
C VAL A 132 -4.75 -6.89 8.00
N LYS A 133 -4.34 -6.69 6.75
CA LYS A 133 -4.85 -5.59 5.91
C LYS A 133 -6.35 -5.70 5.65
N GLU A 134 -6.83 -6.91 5.40
CA GLU A 134 -8.25 -7.21 5.15
C GLU A 134 -9.11 -7.06 6.39
N SER A 135 -8.59 -7.39 7.58
CA SER A 135 -9.34 -7.19 8.85
C SER A 135 -9.71 -5.73 9.13
N TRP A 136 -9.04 -4.78 8.48
CA TRP A 136 -9.42 -3.38 8.55
C TRP A 136 -10.65 -3.07 7.70
N GLU A 137 -10.95 -3.84 6.64
CA GLU A 137 -12.16 -3.64 5.84
C GLU A 137 -13.43 -3.98 6.65
N ASP A 138 -13.33 -4.89 7.63
CA ASP A 138 -14.43 -5.26 8.51
C ASP A 138 -14.77 -4.16 9.53
N SER A 139 -13.75 -3.37 9.92
CA SER A 139 -13.87 -2.35 10.98
C SER A 139 -14.00 -0.92 10.44
N LEU A 140 -13.52 -0.68 9.22
CA LEU A 140 -13.57 0.61 8.55
C LEU A 140 -14.39 0.47 7.26
N GLU A 141 -15.36 1.37 7.11
CA GLU A 141 -16.21 1.37 5.93
C GLU A 141 -15.39 1.51 4.64
N SER A 142 -15.81 0.78 3.61
CA SER A 142 -15.26 0.97 2.28
C SER A 142 -16.04 2.07 1.54
N PRO A 143 -15.35 2.90 0.73
CA PRO A 143 -16.04 3.87 -0.11
C PRO A 143 -16.88 3.14 -1.16
N PRO A 144 -18.06 3.69 -1.53
CA PRO A 144 -18.87 3.11 -2.60
C PRO A 144 -18.16 3.13 -3.95
N VAL A 145 -17.23 4.08 -4.14
CA VAL A 145 -16.42 4.23 -5.34
C VAL A 145 -14.94 4.33 -4.96
N ILE A 146 -14.08 3.63 -5.70
CA ILE A 146 -12.63 3.70 -5.47
C ILE A 146 -12.14 5.15 -5.61
N HIS A 147 -11.31 5.58 -4.67
CA HIS A 147 -10.76 6.94 -4.61
C HIS A 147 -11.81 8.04 -4.47
N MET A 148 -13.01 7.74 -3.94
CA MET A 148 -14.06 8.75 -3.73
C MET A 148 -13.59 9.88 -2.82
N GLU A 149 -12.62 9.67 -1.93
CA GLU A 149 -12.01 10.75 -1.15
C GLU A 149 -11.46 11.90 -2.01
N THR A 150 -11.10 11.62 -3.27
CA THR A 150 -10.56 12.61 -4.20
C THR A 150 -11.64 13.33 -5.02
N TYR A 151 -12.92 12.96 -4.85
CA TYR A 151 -13.99 13.52 -5.66
C TYR A 151 -14.32 14.94 -5.17
N THR A 152 -14.53 15.84 -6.12
CA THR A 152 -15.10 17.17 -5.88
C THR A 152 -16.61 17.04 -5.68
N LEU A 153 -17.26 18.09 -5.18
CA LEU A 153 -18.73 18.11 -5.10
C LEU A 153 -19.36 18.01 -6.49
N GLU A 154 -18.68 18.50 -7.53
CA GLU A 154 -19.11 18.33 -8.93
C GLU A 154 -19.13 16.87 -9.35
N LYS A 155 -18.04 16.15 -9.05
CA LYS A 155 -17.94 14.72 -9.39
C LYS A 155 -18.84 13.85 -8.52
N LEU A 156 -19.22 14.33 -7.33
CA LEU A 156 -20.13 13.63 -6.42
C LEU A 156 -21.61 13.78 -6.83
N SER A 157 -21.98 14.89 -7.49
CA SER A 157 -23.35 15.19 -7.90
C SER A 157 -24.08 14.03 -8.59
N PRO A 158 -23.50 13.35 -9.60
CA PRO A 158 -24.16 12.22 -10.26
C PRO A 158 -24.47 11.03 -9.33
N LEU A 159 -23.68 10.85 -8.27
CA LEU A 159 -23.87 9.77 -7.28
C LEU A 159 -24.96 10.11 -6.23
N LEU A 160 -25.43 11.35 -6.23
CA LEU A 160 -26.49 11.86 -5.35
C LEU A 160 -27.68 12.32 -6.19
N ASP A 161 -28.11 11.49 -7.14
CA ASP A 161 -29.25 11.75 -8.04
C ASP A 161 -29.16 13.10 -8.80
N SER A 162 -27.94 13.47 -9.21
CA SER A 162 -27.64 14.70 -9.96
C SER A 162 -28.03 15.99 -9.23
N VAL A 163 -27.99 16.00 -7.90
CA VAL A 163 -28.17 17.22 -7.09
C VAL A 163 -27.12 18.27 -7.47
N PRO A 164 -27.50 19.53 -7.72
CA PRO A 164 -26.55 20.58 -8.11
C PRO A 164 -25.38 20.71 -7.12
N PRO A 165 -24.12 20.81 -7.59
CA PRO A 165 -22.95 20.90 -6.70
C PRO A 165 -23.01 22.08 -5.71
N THR A 166 -23.64 23.18 -6.13
CA THR A 166 -23.89 24.35 -5.27
C THR A 166 -24.86 24.05 -4.12
N SER A 167 -25.84 23.17 -4.34
CA SER A 167 -26.73 22.69 -3.27
C SER A 167 -25.99 21.80 -2.29
N LEU A 168 -25.09 20.92 -2.76
CA LEU A 168 -24.22 20.13 -1.88
C LEU A 168 -23.37 21.04 -0.99
N LEU A 169 -22.73 22.04 -1.59
CA LEU A 169 -21.93 23.06 -0.88
C LEU A 169 -22.75 23.78 0.20
N ASN A 170 -23.95 24.23 -0.16
CA ASN A 170 -24.86 24.91 0.77
C ASN A 170 -25.31 24.01 1.91
N THR A 171 -25.60 22.73 1.65
CA THR A 171 -25.95 21.76 2.69
C THR A 171 -24.81 21.56 3.69
N LEU A 172 -23.58 21.42 3.20
CA LEU A 172 -22.40 21.29 4.06
C LEU A 172 -22.24 22.53 4.97
N ASN A 173 -22.24 23.73 4.36
CA ASN A 173 -22.11 24.98 5.10
C ASN A 173 -23.25 25.17 6.12
N LYS A 174 -24.49 24.82 5.76
CA LYS A 174 -25.66 24.87 6.68
C LYS A 174 -25.52 23.91 7.86
N LYS A 175 -24.86 22.77 7.67
CA LYS A 175 -24.55 21.80 8.73
C LYS A 175 -23.28 22.15 9.51
N GLY A 176 -22.70 23.34 9.30
CA GLY A 176 -21.51 23.80 9.99
C GLY A 176 -20.20 23.22 9.46
N ILE A 177 -20.22 22.58 8.30
CA ILE A 177 -19.04 22.02 7.63
C ILE A 177 -18.51 23.10 6.69
N VAL A 178 -17.31 23.58 6.95
CA VAL A 178 -16.61 24.57 6.15
C VAL A 178 -16.24 23.95 4.80
N ALA A 179 -16.87 24.42 3.73
CA ALA A 179 -16.52 24.03 2.37
C ALA A 179 -16.39 25.28 1.50
N GLU A 180 -15.21 25.49 0.92
CA GLU A 180 -14.86 26.72 0.19
C GLU A 180 -15.44 26.79 -1.23
N SER A 181 -15.55 25.65 -1.91
CA SER A 181 -15.88 25.58 -3.34
C SER A 181 -16.47 24.23 -3.73
N THR A 182 -17.20 24.18 -4.85
CA THR A 182 -17.67 22.94 -5.49
C THR A 182 -16.52 22.07 -5.98
N GLU A 183 -15.36 22.68 -6.23
CA GLU A 183 -14.12 22.02 -6.67
C GLU A 183 -13.30 21.45 -5.50
N SER A 184 -13.69 21.74 -4.25
CA SER A 184 -13.02 21.15 -3.09
C SER A 184 -13.29 19.65 -3.04
N THR A 185 -12.23 18.87 -2.88
CA THR A 185 -12.35 17.40 -2.73
C THR A 185 -12.91 17.02 -1.36
N LEU A 186 -13.58 15.88 -1.27
CA LEU A 186 -14.05 15.34 0.02
C LEU A 186 -12.92 15.22 1.04
N LYS A 187 -11.72 14.82 0.60
CA LYS A 187 -10.53 14.77 1.45
C LYS A 187 -10.16 16.14 2.02
N LYS A 188 -10.11 17.18 1.20
CA LYS A 188 -9.77 18.55 1.66
C LYS A 188 -10.82 19.06 2.65
N ILE A 189 -12.11 18.91 2.32
CA ILE A 189 -13.20 19.32 3.20
C ILE A 189 -13.13 18.55 4.53
N ALA A 190 -12.83 17.25 4.49
CA ALA A 190 -12.67 16.42 5.70
C ALA A 190 -11.52 16.92 6.59
N GLU A 191 -10.36 17.22 6.01
CA GLU A 191 -9.19 17.73 6.72
C GLU A 191 -9.48 19.09 7.40
N GLU A 192 -10.14 20.02 6.70
CA GLU A 192 -10.48 21.35 7.24
C GLU A 192 -11.50 21.30 8.39
N ASN A 193 -12.32 20.24 8.43
CA ASN A 193 -13.38 20.10 9.43
C ASN A 193 -13.07 19.08 10.52
N ASN A 194 -11.86 18.49 10.54
CA ASN A 194 -11.50 17.37 11.43
C ASN A 194 -12.47 16.18 11.33
N MET A 195 -12.94 15.91 10.12
CA MET A 195 -13.85 14.80 9.79
C MET A 195 -13.14 13.80 8.87
N THR A 196 -13.85 12.73 8.52
CA THR A 196 -13.46 11.76 7.48
C THR A 196 -14.28 11.99 6.21
N PRO A 197 -13.73 11.66 5.02
CA PRO A 197 -14.51 11.65 3.78
C PRO A 197 -15.80 10.83 3.88
N SER A 198 -15.77 9.70 4.62
CA SER A 198 -16.96 8.87 4.87
C SER A 198 -18.06 9.63 5.61
N GLU A 199 -17.74 10.36 6.66
CA GLU A 199 -18.72 11.12 7.43
C GLU A 199 -19.38 12.21 6.60
N ILE A 200 -18.60 12.95 5.80
CA ILE A 200 -19.14 13.97 4.89
C ILE A 200 -20.11 13.33 3.89
N TYR A 201 -19.71 12.21 3.28
CA TYR A 201 -20.54 11.51 2.33
C TYR A 201 -21.85 11.03 2.96
N LYS A 202 -21.80 10.43 4.15
CA LYS A 202 -23.01 10.00 4.88
C LYS A 202 -23.97 11.14 5.16
N ILE A 203 -23.45 12.32 5.52
CA ILE A 203 -24.27 13.50 5.77
C ILE A 203 -25.02 13.93 4.51
N LEU A 204 -24.37 13.86 3.35
CA LEU A 204 -25.00 14.17 2.06
C LEU A 204 -26.01 13.09 1.65
N VAL A 205 -25.67 11.82 1.78
CA VAL A 205 -26.59 10.69 1.52
C VAL A 205 -27.84 10.78 2.39
N SER A 206 -27.69 11.10 3.69
CA SER A 206 -28.82 11.24 4.60
C SER A 206 -29.77 12.39 4.25
N GLU A 207 -29.27 13.43 3.57
CA GLU A 207 -30.06 14.59 3.17
C GLU A 207 -30.81 14.36 1.86
N TYR A 208 -30.14 13.75 0.88
CA TYR A 208 -30.65 13.64 -0.48
C TYR A 208 -31.24 12.26 -0.81
N ASN A 209 -31.01 11.28 0.06
CA ASN A 209 -31.55 9.92 0.01
C ASN A 209 -31.56 9.32 -1.41
N PRO A 210 -30.38 9.24 -2.07
CA PRO A 210 -30.28 8.81 -3.44
C PRO A 210 -30.86 7.41 -3.61
N LYS A 211 -31.50 7.15 -4.75
CA LYS A 211 -32.01 5.81 -5.06
C LYS A 211 -30.85 4.80 -4.99
N GLU A 212 -31.06 3.64 -4.36
CA GLU A 212 -30.03 2.58 -4.23
C GLU A 212 -29.36 2.20 -5.57
N SER A 213 -30.03 2.44 -6.70
CA SER A 213 -29.54 2.17 -8.05
C SER A 213 -28.56 3.21 -8.62
N SER A 214 -28.39 4.40 -8.03
CA SER A 214 -27.45 5.44 -8.52
C SER A 214 -26.06 5.34 -7.89
N VAL A 215 -25.93 4.62 -6.78
CA VAL A 215 -24.64 4.21 -6.21
C VAL A 215 -24.26 2.88 -6.86
N THR A 216 -23.83 2.91 -8.12
CA THR A 216 -23.13 1.76 -8.68
C THR A 216 -21.86 1.59 -7.86
N VAL A 217 -21.89 0.67 -6.89
CA VAL A 217 -20.71 0.26 -6.13
C VAL A 217 -19.68 -0.10 -7.19
N SER A 218 -18.68 0.77 -7.37
CA SER A 218 -17.72 0.54 -8.42
C SER A 218 -17.02 -0.76 -8.06
N GLU A 219 -17.11 -1.72 -8.98
CA GLU A 219 -16.49 -3.04 -8.97
C GLU A 219 -15.31 -3.17 -7.99
N PRO A 220 -15.32 -4.20 -7.12
CA PRO A 220 -14.28 -4.38 -6.11
C PRO A 220 -12.88 -4.29 -6.71
N GLY A 221 -12.13 -3.24 -6.36
CA GLY A 221 -10.73 -3.12 -6.75
C GLY A 221 -9.88 -4.24 -6.14
N GLY A 222 -8.79 -4.62 -6.80
CA GLY A 222 -7.89 -5.66 -6.30
C GLY A 222 -8.15 -7.06 -6.85
N PHE A 223 -8.86 -7.18 -7.99
CA PHE A 223 -9.13 -8.43 -8.70
C PHE A 223 -7.97 -9.42 -8.74
N GLY A 224 -6.73 -8.96 -8.91
CA GLY A 224 -5.57 -9.85 -8.92
C GLY A 224 -5.44 -10.77 -7.69
N LYS A 225 -5.92 -10.34 -6.53
CA LYS A 225 -5.88 -11.12 -5.28
C LYS A 225 -7.02 -12.12 -5.14
N TYR A 226 -8.08 -11.97 -5.94
CA TYR A 226 -9.27 -12.79 -5.82
C TYR A 226 -8.91 -14.21 -6.23
N THR A 227 -9.36 -15.19 -5.47
CA THR A 227 -9.25 -16.59 -5.85
C THR A 227 -10.52 -17.03 -6.56
N VAL A 228 -10.48 -18.14 -7.28
CA VAL A 228 -11.71 -18.69 -7.89
C VAL A 228 -12.80 -18.93 -6.82
N GLY A 229 -12.40 -19.34 -5.61
CA GLY A 229 -13.29 -19.44 -4.45
C GLY A 229 -13.88 -18.11 -4.02
N SER A 230 -13.07 -17.06 -3.86
CA SER A 230 -13.60 -15.74 -3.46
C SER A 230 -14.49 -15.13 -4.54
N VAL A 231 -14.22 -15.38 -5.83
CA VAL A 231 -15.13 -14.99 -6.92
C VAL A 231 -16.45 -15.76 -6.83
N SER A 232 -16.43 -17.04 -6.48
CA SER A 232 -17.64 -17.85 -6.26
C SER A 232 -18.51 -17.26 -5.15
N GLU A 233 -17.91 -16.89 -4.03
CA GLU A 233 -18.59 -16.28 -2.88
C GLU A 233 -19.20 -14.92 -3.24
N VAL A 234 -18.44 -14.07 -3.95
CA VAL A 234 -18.87 -12.71 -4.31
C VAL A 234 -19.93 -12.70 -5.41
N SER A 235 -19.81 -13.57 -6.41
CA SER A 235 -20.74 -13.62 -7.56
C SER A 235 -21.95 -14.51 -7.34
N GLY A 236 -21.93 -15.37 -6.31
CA GLY A 236 -22.94 -16.41 -6.09
C GLY A 236 -22.90 -17.57 -7.09
N ILE A 237 -21.93 -17.58 -8.02
CA ILE A 237 -21.74 -18.66 -9.00
C ILE A 237 -20.96 -19.79 -8.33
N GLY A 238 -21.48 -21.02 -8.35
CA GLY A 238 -20.81 -22.17 -7.73
C GLY A 238 -19.38 -22.39 -8.25
N GLN A 239 -18.43 -22.64 -7.35
CA GLN A 239 -17.00 -22.72 -7.65
C GLN A 239 -16.68 -23.72 -8.78
N ASP A 240 -17.38 -24.85 -8.84
CA ASP A 240 -17.21 -25.87 -9.89
C ASP A 240 -17.58 -25.35 -11.28
N VAL A 241 -18.54 -24.42 -11.37
CA VAL A 241 -18.94 -23.78 -12.63
C VAL A 241 -17.84 -22.84 -13.11
N LEU A 242 -17.29 -22.04 -12.20
CA LEU A 242 -16.17 -21.14 -12.50
C LEU A 242 -14.92 -21.90 -12.94
N ILE A 243 -14.57 -22.99 -12.24
CA ILE A 243 -13.43 -23.86 -12.62
C ILE A 243 -13.66 -24.48 -14.00
N ARG A 244 -14.88 -24.92 -14.32
CA ARG A 244 -15.20 -25.48 -15.64
C ARG A 244 -15.03 -24.44 -16.75
N LYS A 245 -15.52 -23.23 -16.52
CA LYS A 245 -15.40 -22.11 -17.48
C LYS A 245 -13.94 -21.72 -17.72
N LEU A 246 -13.13 -21.70 -16.67
CA LEU A 246 -11.68 -21.50 -16.79
C LEU A 246 -11.00 -22.64 -17.55
N LYS A 247 -11.46 -23.88 -17.36
CA LYS A 247 -10.96 -25.04 -18.11
C LYS A 247 -11.29 -24.95 -19.60
N GLU A 248 -12.48 -24.46 -19.96
CA GLU A 248 -12.85 -24.17 -21.36
C GLU A 248 -11.97 -23.09 -21.98
N MET A 249 -11.48 -22.15 -21.17
CA MET A 249 -10.48 -21.14 -21.55
C MET A 249 -9.04 -21.68 -21.56
N GLY A 250 -8.84 -22.99 -21.35
CA GLY A 250 -7.53 -23.64 -21.38
C GLY A 250 -6.72 -23.53 -20.09
N ILE A 251 -7.36 -23.23 -18.95
CA ILE A 251 -6.68 -23.00 -17.67
C ILE A 251 -7.10 -24.05 -16.65
N GLU A 252 -6.13 -24.76 -16.10
CA GLU A 252 -6.35 -25.60 -14.93
C GLU A 252 -6.25 -24.76 -13.65
N ALA A 253 -7.40 -24.37 -13.12
CA ALA A 253 -7.50 -23.62 -11.88
C ALA A 253 -8.07 -24.47 -10.74
N LYS A 254 -7.68 -24.16 -9.51
CA LYS A 254 -8.26 -24.67 -8.25
C LYS A 254 -8.95 -23.51 -7.53
N GLY A 255 -9.75 -23.82 -6.51
CA GLY A 255 -10.42 -22.80 -5.68
C GLY A 255 -9.47 -21.74 -5.12
N SER A 256 -8.22 -22.11 -4.83
CA SER A 256 -7.17 -21.22 -4.31
C SER A 256 -6.38 -20.45 -5.38
N THR A 257 -6.58 -20.73 -6.67
CA THR A 257 -5.84 -20.07 -7.77
C THR A 257 -6.29 -18.62 -7.87
N THR A 258 -5.35 -17.69 -7.91
CA THR A 258 -5.64 -16.26 -7.98
C THR A 258 -5.97 -15.79 -9.41
N LEU A 259 -6.82 -14.77 -9.55
CA LEU A 259 -7.09 -14.15 -10.85
C LEU A 259 -5.83 -13.54 -11.46
N LYS A 260 -4.83 -13.15 -10.65
CA LYS A 260 -3.53 -12.71 -11.15
C LYS A 260 -2.77 -13.83 -11.87
N GLU A 261 -2.74 -15.04 -11.31
CA GLU A 261 -2.12 -16.20 -11.97
C GLU A 261 -2.84 -16.55 -13.27
N ILE A 262 -4.18 -16.53 -13.24
CA ILE A 262 -5.03 -16.79 -14.40
C ILE A 262 -4.79 -15.72 -15.50
N ALA A 263 -4.78 -14.45 -15.11
CA ALA A 263 -4.52 -13.30 -15.98
C ALA A 263 -3.15 -13.38 -16.64
N GLN A 264 -2.12 -13.74 -15.88
CA GLN A 264 -0.76 -13.90 -16.38
C GLN A 264 -0.66 -15.04 -17.42
N THR A 265 -1.40 -16.12 -17.21
CA THR A 265 -1.45 -17.27 -18.14
C THR A 265 -2.15 -16.90 -19.44
N LEU A 266 -3.22 -16.11 -19.38
CA LEU A 266 -3.99 -15.69 -20.55
C LEU A 266 -3.44 -14.45 -21.26
N GLY A 267 -2.52 -13.71 -20.63
CA GLY A 267 -2.04 -12.42 -21.14
C GLY A 267 -3.09 -11.31 -21.09
N ILE A 268 -4.07 -11.40 -20.18
CA ILE A 268 -5.13 -10.39 -19.99
C ILE A 268 -5.06 -9.77 -18.59
N THR A 269 -5.88 -8.76 -18.28
CA THR A 269 -5.92 -8.17 -16.94
C THR A 269 -6.75 -9.01 -15.96
N PRO A 270 -6.45 -9.03 -14.64
CA PRO A 270 -7.27 -9.75 -13.66
C PRO A 270 -8.74 -9.32 -13.63
N ARG A 271 -9.03 -8.06 -14.03
CA ARG A 271 -10.40 -7.56 -14.18
C ARG A 271 -11.12 -8.22 -15.36
N GLU A 272 -10.46 -8.36 -16.50
CA GLU A 272 -11.03 -9.08 -17.66
C GLU A 272 -11.26 -10.55 -17.34
N VAL A 273 -10.38 -11.19 -16.56
CA VAL A 273 -10.63 -12.55 -16.06
C VAL A 273 -11.92 -12.59 -15.24
N TYR A 274 -12.09 -11.66 -14.28
CA TYR A 274 -13.31 -11.58 -13.48
C TYR A 274 -14.56 -11.43 -14.34
N SER A 275 -14.58 -10.46 -15.27
CA SER A 275 -15.69 -10.22 -16.19
C SER A 275 -16.07 -11.48 -16.97
N ARG A 276 -15.07 -12.12 -17.61
CA ARG A 276 -15.30 -13.35 -18.39
C ARG A 276 -15.77 -14.52 -17.55
N MET A 277 -15.41 -14.56 -16.27
CA MET A 277 -15.88 -15.59 -15.35
C MET A 277 -17.34 -15.37 -14.95
N THR A 278 -17.75 -14.12 -14.73
CA THR A 278 -19.06 -13.77 -14.17
C THR A 278 -20.14 -13.43 -15.21
N GLU A 279 -19.79 -13.20 -16.47
CA GLU A 279 -20.74 -13.02 -17.60
C GLU A 279 -21.46 -14.31 -18.02
#